data_AF-A0A5P2ASK0-F1
#
_entry.id   AF-A0A5P2ASK0-F1
#
_cell.length_a   1.000
_cell.length_b   1.000
_cell.length_c   1.000
_cell.angle_alpha   90.00
_cell.angle_beta   90.00
_cell.angle_gamma   90.00
#
_symmetry.space_group_name_H-M   'P 1'
#
loop_
_entity.id
_entity.type
_entity.pdbx_description
1 polymer ?
#
loop_
_entity_poly.entity_id
_entity_poly.type
_entity_poly.pdbx_seq_one_letter_code
_entity_poly.pdbx_strand_id
1 'polypeptide(L)'
;MSLASPIPVLRGSGGAVLQSEGEALVLSRADAETRIPLQAVRRIRAEGRAVAVELTAPAGTSPAVHRVEGVSEAAATVFADAVNARLPERAGESADGAALVTVRALTESDEDARKRRFKIALWVAALLVAGVTVALGILAPVVIAFLFLLTTPVSVGIAAFGALSMKVVYDQWYLPRYGVTVEAMRYEDMSGLFGRSGNYVYTDLHGANRRVYAKGGAATIQVAYHPKKPGTVTVAYSWLRKTWDTVFCLGVLLVGLAFSAASIVLAVVAFLGGYDDYSIR
;
A
#
# COMPACT_ATOMS: atom_id res chain seq x y z
N MET A 1 11.57 -24.74 -30.63
CA MET A 1 10.80 -23.83 -29.75
C MET A 1 11.65 -22.58 -29.54
N SER A 2 11.24 -21.44 -30.09
CA SER A 2 11.98 -20.18 -29.97
C SER A 2 11.63 -19.53 -28.63
N LEU A 3 12.55 -19.54 -27.68
CA LEU A 3 12.45 -18.75 -26.46
C LEU A 3 12.70 -17.30 -26.85
N ALA A 4 11.64 -16.56 -27.16
CA ALA A 4 11.76 -15.12 -27.37
C ALA A 4 12.34 -14.51 -26.08
N SER A 5 13.48 -13.82 -26.18
CA SER A 5 14.10 -13.17 -25.03
C SER A 5 13.09 -12.30 -24.29
N PRO A 6 13.06 -12.36 -22.94
CA PRO A 6 12.14 -11.55 -22.15
C PRO A 6 12.44 -10.06 -22.39
N ILE A 7 11.42 -9.29 -22.74
CA ILE A 7 11.54 -7.84 -22.90
C ILE A 7 11.73 -7.23 -21.50
N PRO A 8 12.79 -6.42 -21.26
CA PRO A 8 13.04 -5.84 -19.96
C PRO A 8 11.93 -4.85 -19.56
N VAL A 9 11.71 -4.68 -18.26
CA VAL A 9 10.80 -3.63 -17.75
C VAL A 9 11.60 -2.35 -17.54
N LEU A 10 11.14 -1.24 -18.08
CA LEU A 10 11.76 0.06 -17.91
C LEU A 10 11.15 0.80 -16.73
N ARG A 11 12.02 1.33 -15.85
CA ARG A 11 11.63 2.18 -14.73
C ARG A 11 12.25 3.56 -14.93
N GLY A 12 11.41 4.57 -15.07
CA GLY A 12 11.78 5.96 -15.28
C GLY A 12 11.67 6.81 -14.02
N SER A 13 11.93 8.11 -14.19
CA SER A 13 11.74 9.11 -13.15
C SER A 13 10.26 9.26 -12.77
N GLY A 14 9.99 9.75 -11.54
CA GLY A 14 8.63 9.97 -11.06
C GLY A 14 7.79 8.68 -10.87
N GLY A 15 8.44 7.51 -10.83
CA GLY A 15 7.75 6.22 -10.70
C GLY A 15 7.14 5.71 -12.00
N ALA A 16 7.49 6.28 -13.15
CA ALA A 16 7.01 5.79 -14.44
C ALA A 16 7.53 4.37 -14.71
N VAL A 17 6.67 3.47 -15.15
CA VAL A 17 7.04 2.10 -15.54
C VAL A 17 6.50 1.82 -16.94
N LEU A 18 7.36 1.38 -17.84
CA LEU A 18 6.99 0.93 -19.19
C LEU A 18 7.32 -0.55 -19.32
N GLN A 19 6.30 -1.35 -19.63
CA GLN A 19 6.42 -2.80 -19.78
C GLN A 19 5.67 -3.28 -21.02
N SER A 20 6.15 -4.38 -21.61
CA SER A 20 5.43 -5.09 -22.68
C SER A 20 4.57 -6.18 -22.05
N GLU A 21 3.27 -6.18 -22.39
CA GLU A 21 2.29 -7.15 -21.93
C GLU A 21 1.51 -7.69 -23.13
N GLY A 22 1.92 -8.87 -23.62
CA GLY A 22 1.35 -9.48 -24.82
C GLY A 22 1.49 -8.56 -26.04
N GLU A 23 0.35 -8.18 -26.62
CA GLU A 23 0.23 -7.32 -27.81
C GLU A 23 0.12 -5.82 -27.48
N ALA A 24 0.49 -5.40 -26.27
CA ALA A 24 0.44 -4.01 -25.85
C ALA A 24 1.66 -3.58 -25.02
N LEU A 25 1.90 -2.28 -25.00
CA LEU A 25 2.78 -1.60 -24.06
C LEU A 25 1.92 -0.94 -22.99
N VAL A 26 2.29 -1.16 -21.74
CA VAL A 26 1.62 -0.53 -20.60
C VAL A 26 2.58 0.49 -20.00
N LEU A 27 2.20 1.75 -20.08
CA LEU A 27 2.89 2.88 -19.46
C LEU A 27 2.14 3.27 -18.19
N SER A 28 2.67 2.89 -17.04
CA SER A 28 2.16 3.33 -15.74
C SER A 28 2.87 4.61 -15.31
N ARG A 29 2.12 5.62 -14.90
CA ARG A 29 2.57 6.85 -14.24
C ARG A 29 1.83 7.01 -12.91
N ALA A 30 2.20 8.00 -12.12
CA ALA A 30 1.63 8.21 -10.78
C ALA A 30 0.10 8.43 -10.79
N ASP A 31 -0.43 8.98 -11.87
CA ASP A 31 -1.80 9.46 -12.03
C ASP A 31 -2.59 8.75 -13.13
N ALA A 32 -1.91 7.99 -14.01
CA ALA A 32 -2.53 7.33 -15.15
C ALA A 32 -1.77 6.09 -15.59
N GLU A 33 -2.52 5.10 -16.07
CA GLU A 33 -2.03 3.94 -16.79
C GLU A 33 -2.49 4.06 -18.24
N THR A 34 -1.54 4.09 -19.16
CA THR A 34 -1.80 4.20 -20.60
C THR A 34 -1.45 2.87 -21.26
N ARG A 35 -2.45 2.23 -21.86
CA ARG A 35 -2.27 1.00 -22.63
C ARG A 35 -2.21 1.36 -24.11
N ILE A 36 -1.06 1.06 -24.73
CA ILE A 36 -0.73 1.36 -26.12
C ILE A 36 -0.62 0.03 -26.87
N PRO A 37 -1.62 -0.36 -27.69
CA PRO A 37 -1.52 -1.56 -28.51
C PRO A 37 -0.31 -1.49 -29.45
N LEU A 38 0.39 -2.60 -29.72
CA LEU A 38 1.53 -2.62 -30.65
C LEU A 38 1.13 -2.17 -32.07
N GLN A 39 -0.13 -2.40 -32.44
CA GLN A 39 -0.72 -1.90 -33.70
C GLN A 39 -0.73 -0.37 -33.79
N ALA A 40 -0.80 0.34 -32.65
CA ALA A 40 -0.76 1.79 -32.58
C ALA A 40 0.67 2.36 -32.60
N VAL A 41 1.70 1.52 -32.41
CA VAL A 41 3.10 1.95 -32.29
C VAL A 41 3.78 1.96 -33.65
N ARG A 42 4.21 3.14 -34.12
CA ARG A 42 5.00 3.26 -35.35
C ARG A 42 6.42 2.72 -35.16
N ARG A 43 7.09 3.18 -34.11
CA ARG A 43 8.44 2.75 -33.71
C ARG A 43 8.75 3.21 -32.29
N ILE A 44 9.73 2.58 -31.68
CA ILE A 44 10.30 2.99 -30.40
C ILE A 44 11.73 3.45 -30.60
N ARG A 45 12.09 4.57 -29.97
CA ARG A 45 13.43 5.15 -30.01
C ARG A 45 14.01 5.24 -28.61
N ALA A 46 15.25 4.79 -28.46
CA ALA A 46 16.08 5.10 -27.30
C ALA A 46 16.79 6.44 -27.54
N GLU A 47 16.66 7.36 -26.60
CA GLU A 47 17.25 8.71 -26.61
C GLU A 47 18.11 8.88 -25.36
N GLY A 48 19.23 8.16 -25.30
CA GLY A 48 20.08 8.07 -24.11
C GLY A 48 19.31 7.50 -22.92
N ARG A 49 19.03 8.33 -21.90
CA ARG A 49 18.28 7.95 -20.70
C ARG A 49 16.77 8.17 -20.81
N ALA A 50 16.25 8.22 -22.04
CA ALA A 50 14.83 8.31 -22.32
C ALA A 50 14.41 7.29 -23.40
N VAL A 51 13.14 6.89 -23.37
CA VAL A 51 12.51 6.11 -24.44
C VAL A 51 11.30 6.86 -24.96
N ALA A 52 11.25 7.03 -26.28
CA ALA A 52 10.15 7.66 -27.00
C ALA A 52 9.37 6.60 -27.77
N VAL A 53 8.09 6.42 -27.42
CA VAL A 53 7.14 5.57 -28.14
C VAL A 53 6.38 6.46 -29.11
N GLU A 54 6.69 6.35 -30.40
CA GLU A 54 6.02 7.12 -31.44
C GLU A 54 4.82 6.33 -31.98
N LEU A 55 3.64 6.95 -31.98
CA LEU A 55 2.41 6.33 -32.49
C LEU A 55 2.29 6.49 -34.01
N THR A 56 1.46 5.65 -34.62
CA THR A 56 1.06 5.80 -36.03
C THR A 56 0.19 7.03 -36.20
N ALA A 57 0.38 7.76 -37.29
CA ALA A 57 -0.44 8.92 -37.63
C ALA A 57 -0.72 8.92 -39.14
N PRO A 58 -1.87 9.46 -39.58
CA PRO A 58 -2.18 9.65 -40.99
C PRO A 58 -1.16 10.57 -41.69
N ALA A 59 -1.01 10.42 -43.00
CA ALA A 59 -0.12 11.25 -43.79
C ALA A 59 -0.44 12.74 -43.60
N GLY A 60 0.58 13.55 -43.34
CA GLY A 60 0.43 14.99 -43.07
C GLY A 60 0.13 15.36 -41.61
N THR A 61 -0.02 14.38 -40.70
CA THR A 61 -0.22 14.64 -39.26
C THR A 61 1.03 14.30 -38.45
N SER A 62 1.33 15.08 -37.41
CA SER A 62 2.43 14.77 -36.49
C SER A 62 2.09 13.58 -35.59
N PRO A 63 2.96 12.57 -35.47
CA PRO A 63 2.72 11.42 -34.60
C PRO A 63 2.75 11.83 -33.13
N ALA A 64 1.78 11.36 -32.35
CA ALA A 64 1.82 11.49 -30.90
C ALA A 64 2.98 10.66 -30.32
N VAL A 65 3.70 11.23 -29.36
CA VAL A 65 4.89 10.59 -28.77
C VAL A 65 4.72 10.48 -27.26
N HIS A 66 4.82 9.26 -26.73
CA HIS A 66 4.88 9.03 -25.30
C HIS A 66 6.33 8.84 -24.87
N ARG A 67 6.85 9.79 -24.09
CA ARG A 67 8.22 9.76 -23.58
C ARG A 67 8.28 9.24 -22.14
N VAL A 68 9.29 8.42 -21.86
CA VAL A 68 9.65 7.96 -20.50
C VAL A 68 11.09 8.37 -20.24
N GLU A 69 11.31 9.22 -19.26
CA GLU A 69 12.63 9.76 -18.92
C GLU A 69 13.24 9.07 -17.69
N GLY A 70 14.53 9.24 -17.47
CA GLY A 70 15.23 8.73 -16.29
C GLY A 70 15.48 7.21 -16.30
N VAL A 71 15.34 6.56 -17.45
CA VAL A 71 15.60 5.12 -17.60
C VAL A 71 17.10 4.81 -17.69
N SER A 72 17.46 3.55 -17.49
CA SER A 72 18.81 3.06 -17.78
C SER A 72 19.02 3.04 -19.29
N GLU A 73 20.10 3.65 -19.77
CA GLU A 73 20.43 3.77 -21.20
C GLU A 73 20.58 2.40 -21.88
N ALA A 74 21.31 1.48 -21.25
CA ALA A 74 21.46 0.11 -21.77
C ALA A 74 20.10 -0.62 -21.85
N ALA A 75 19.23 -0.42 -20.85
CA ALA A 75 17.90 -1.04 -20.84
C ALA A 75 16.99 -0.41 -21.91
N ALA A 76 17.10 0.91 -22.13
CA ALA A 76 16.34 1.63 -23.14
C ALA A 76 16.61 1.09 -24.55
N THR A 77 17.88 0.85 -24.89
CA THR A 77 18.29 0.29 -26.19
C THR A 77 17.76 -1.13 -26.36
N VAL A 78 18.00 -2.02 -25.39
CA VAL A 78 17.52 -3.42 -25.45
C VAL A 78 15.99 -3.48 -25.54
N PHE A 79 15.29 -2.61 -24.82
CA PHE A 79 13.83 -2.53 -24.89
C PHE A 79 13.34 -2.07 -26.26
N ALA A 80 13.91 -0.99 -26.79
CA ALA A 80 13.51 -0.44 -28.09
C ALA A 80 13.72 -1.48 -29.20
N ASP A 81 14.87 -2.15 -29.22
CA ASP A 81 15.17 -3.19 -30.21
C ASP A 81 14.21 -4.37 -30.11
N ALA A 82 13.98 -4.87 -28.89
CA ALA A 82 13.12 -6.02 -28.66
C ALA A 82 11.64 -5.76 -29.01
N VAL A 83 11.14 -4.55 -28.76
CA VAL A 83 9.77 -4.18 -29.12
C VAL A 83 9.65 -3.88 -30.61
N ASN A 84 10.62 -3.18 -31.22
CA ASN A 84 10.61 -2.90 -32.65
C ASN A 84 10.62 -4.19 -33.48
N ALA A 85 11.33 -5.23 -33.03
CA ALA A 85 11.32 -6.56 -33.67
C ALA A 85 9.96 -7.29 -33.60
N ARG A 86 9.04 -6.85 -32.72
CA ARG A 86 7.69 -7.41 -32.57
C ARG A 86 6.59 -6.55 -33.18
N LEU A 87 6.94 -5.42 -33.80
CA LEU A 87 5.93 -4.59 -34.44
C LEU A 87 5.40 -5.30 -35.70
N PRO A 88 4.08 -5.26 -35.95
CA PRO A 88 3.50 -5.89 -37.13
C PRO A 88 4.01 -5.21 -38.41
N GLU A 89 4.32 -6.00 -39.44
CA GLU A 89 4.58 -5.50 -40.80
C GLU A 89 3.32 -4.82 -41.34
N ARG A 90 3.46 -3.61 -41.88
CA ARG A 90 2.32 -2.79 -42.32
C ARG A 90 2.29 -2.64 -43.83
N ALA A 91 1.14 -2.93 -44.43
CA ALA A 91 0.82 -2.67 -45.82
C ALA A 91 -0.37 -1.69 -45.90
N GLY A 92 -0.13 -0.41 -46.23
CA GLY A 92 -1.19 0.57 -46.55
C GLY A 92 -1.47 1.69 -45.53
N GLU A 93 -2.48 2.51 -45.86
CA GLU A 93 -2.90 3.72 -45.13
C GLU A 93 -3.08 3.45 -43.63
N SER A 94 -2.21 4.06 -42.82
CA SER A 94 -2.18 3.82 -41.37
C SER A 94 -3.26 4.64 -40.66
N ALA A 95 -4.18 3.94 -40.01
CA ALA A 95 -5.09 4.52 -39.03
C ALA A 95 -4.32 5.25 -37.91
N ASP A 96 -4.94 6.30 -37.36
CA ASP A 96 -4.37 7.05 -36.24
C ASP A 96 -4.26 6.16 -35.00
N GLY A 97 -3.01 5.87 -34.61
CA GLY A 97 -2.71 5.04 -33.45
C GLY A 97 -3.13 5.68 -32.14
N ALA A 98 -3.25 7.02 -32.09
CA ALA A 98 -3.71 7.73 -30.90
C ALA A 98 -5.15 7.34 -30.53
N ALA A 99 -6.00 7.04 -31.52
CA ALA A 99 -7.38 6.60 -31.29
C ALA A 99 -7.49 5.21 -30.64
N LEU A 100 -6.44 4.39 -30.74
CA LEU A 100 -6.38 3.04 -30.16
C LEU A 100 -5.79 3.02 -28.74
N VAL A 101 -5.23 4.14 -28.29
CA VAL A 101 -4.66 4.25 -26.95
C VAL A 101 -5.78 4.39 -25.93
N THR A 102 -5.74 3.54 -24.89
CA THR A 102 -6.66 3.65 -23.76
C THR A 102 -5.92 4.22 -22.56
N VAL A 103 -6.41 5.34 -22.05
CA VAL A 103 -5.88 5.98 -20.84
C VAL A 103 -6.85 5.69 -19.69
N ARG A 104 -6.35 5.02 -18.66
CA ARG A 104 -7.06 4.82 -17.41
C ARG A 104 -6.45 5.74 -16.36
N ALA A 105 -7.23 6.68 -15.85
CA ALA A 105 -6.80 7.46 -14.69
C ALA A 105 -6.59 6.51 -13.50
N LEU A 106 -5.39 6.49 -12.95
CA LEU A 106 -5.11 5.89 -11.66
C LEU A 106 -5.50 6.95 -10.63
N THR A 107 -6.79 6.99 -10.28
CA THR A 107 -7.23 7.74 -9.10
C THR A 107 -6.38 7.24 -7.93
N GLU A 108 -5.74 8.17 -7.21
CA GLU A 108 -4.92 7.86 -6.03
C GLU A 108 -5.63 6.78 -5.22
N SER A 109 -4.98 5.62 -5.05
CA SER A 109 -5.57 4.53 -4.28
C SER A 109 -5.93 5.08 -2.90
N ASP A 110 -7.14 4.78 -2.41
CA ASP A 110 -7.59 5.18 -1.07
C ASP A 110 -6.54 4.85 0.01
N GLU A 111 -5.74 3.80 -0.23
CA GLU A 111 -4.65 3.38 0.64
C GLU A 111 -3.48 4.39 0.67
N ASP A 112 -3.10 4.96 -0.46
CA ASP A 112 -2.00 5.91 -0.56
C ASP A 112 -2.39 7.29 -0.01
N ALA A 113 -3.63 7.72 -0.28
CA ALA A 113 -4.21 8.90 0.35
C ALA A 113 -4.24 8.75 1.88
N ARG A 114 -4.62 7.57 2.38
CA ARG A 114 -4.63 7.26 3.81
C ARG A 114 -3.24 7.24 4.42
N LYS A 115 -2.25 6.64 3.74
CA LYS A 115 -0.84 6.65 4.18
C LYS A 115 -0.29 8.07 4.26
N ARG A 116 -0.59 8.92 3.28
CA ARG A 116 -0.17 10.34 3.29
C ARG A 116 -0.78 11.07 4.48
N ARG A 117 -2.10 10.96 4.68
CA ARG A 117 -2.78 11.57 5.83
C ARG A 117 -2.22 11.08 7.16
N PHE A 118 -1.92 9.79 7.26
CA PHE A 118 -1.29 9.21 8.45
C PHE A 118 0.10 9.79 8.71
N LYS A 119 0.94 9.93 7.67
CA LYS A 119 2.27 10.56 7.79
C LYS A 119 2.16 12.01 8.26
N ILE A 120 1.24 12.78 7.69
CA ILE A 120 1.01 14.18 8.08
C ILE A 120 0.55 14.24 9.55
N ALA A 121 -0.40 13.40 9.94
CA ALA A 121 -0.88 13.33 11.31
C ALA A 121 0.23 12.98 12.30
N LEU A 122 1.12 12.05 11.93
CA LEU A 122 2.28 11.68 12.74
C LEU A 122 3.26 12.85 12.93
N TRP A 123 3.55 13.59 11.87
CA TRP A 123 4.40 14.79 11.94
C TRP A 123 3.81 15.88 12.82
N VAL A 124 2.51 16.15 12.67
CA VAL A 124 1.80 17.14 13.49
C VAL A 124 1.80 16.71 14.96
N ALA A 125 1.53 15.44 15.25
CA ALA A 125 1.56 14.92 16.61
C ALA A 125 2.95 15.01 17.24
N ALA A 126 4.01 14.66 16.50
CA ALA A 126 5.38 14.75 16.97
C ALA A 126 5.77 16.21 17.28
N LEU A 127 5.40 17.16 16.42
CA LEU A 127 5.68 18.58 16.63
C LEU A 127 4.93 19.14 17.84
N LEU A 128 3.68 18.70 18.07
CA LEU A 128 2.91 19.07 19.26
C LEU A 128 3.55 18.53 20.54
N VAL A 129 3.94 17.24 20.57
CA VAL A 129 4.62 16.65 21.74
C VAL A 129 5.93 17.37 22.02
N ALA A 130 6.73 17.67 20.99
CA ALA A 130 7.96 18.42 21.14
C ALA A 130 7.71 19.83 21.71
N GLY A 131 6.73 20.56 21.17
CA GLY A 131 6.35 21.90 21.66
C GLY A 131 5.91 21.90 23.13
N VAL A 132 5.05 20.97 23.52
CA VAL A 132 4.60 20.83 24.93
C VAL A 132 5.78 20.44 25.83
N THR A 133 6.66 19.54 25.38
CA THR A 133 7.85 19.15 26.13
C THR A 133 8.76 20.34 26.41
N VAL A 134 9.01 21.19 25.42
CA VAL A 134 9.82 22.40 25.58
C VAL A 134 9.16 23.36 26.58
N ALA A 135 7.85 23.58 26.48
CA ALA A 135 7.12 24.43 27.42
C ALA A 135 7.19 23.89 28.86
N LEU A 136 7.04 22.57 29.04
CA LEU A 136 7.21 21.91 30.34
C LEU A 136 8.62 22.04 30.90
N GLY A 137 9.65 22.00 30.05
CA GLY A 137 11.03 22.19 30.48
C GLY A 137 11.33 23.60 30.98
N ILE A 138 10.52 24.60 30.60
CA ILE A 138 10.62 25.98 31.09
C ILE A 138 9.82 26.17 32.38
N LEU A 139 8.64 25.57 32.47
CA LEU A 139 7.67 25.83 33.55
C LEU A 139 7.72 24.84 34.71
N ALA A 140 8.33 23.68 34.53
CA ALA A 140 8.34 22.61 35.51
C ALA A 140 9.74 21.96 35.61
N PRO A 141 10.00 21.15 36.65
CA PRO A 141 11.25 20.40 36.75
C PRO A 141 11.53 19.59 35.48
N VAL A 142 12.78 19.60 35.03
CA VAL A 142 13.22 18.92 33.80
C VAL A 142 12.83 17.43 33.77
N VAL A 143 12.78 16.79 34.95
CA VAL A 143 12.32 15.40 35.11
C VAL A 143 10.89 15.20 34.59
N ILE A 144 9.99 16.16 34.80
CA ILE A 144 8.59 16.10 34.34
C ILE A 144 8.53 16.22 32.82
N ALA A 145 9.29 17.16 32.24
CA ALA A 145 9.39 17.29 30.79
C ALA A 145 9.94 16.01 30.15
N PHE A 146 10.97 15.39 30.76
CA PHE A 146 11.55 14.13 30.29
C PHE A 146 10.56 12.96 30.38
N LEU A 147 9.85 12.83 31.50
CA LEU A 147 8.81 11.81 31.66
C LEU A 147 7.68 11.99 30.65
N PHE A 148 7.24 13.23 30.40
CA PHE A 148 6.22 13.53 29.39
C PHE A 148 6.69 13.14 27.98
N LEU A 149 7.92 13.50 27.62
CA LEU A 149 8.52 13.17 26.32
C LEU A 149 8.60 11.66 26.08
N LEU A 150 8.92 10.88 27.11
CA LEU A 150 9.06 9.43 27.00
C LEU A 150 7.71 8.70 27.02
N THR A 151 6.80 9.09 27.91
CA THR A 151 5.54 8.38 28.14
C THR A 151 4.49 8.69 27.07
N THR A 152 4.45 9.92 26.55
CA THR A 152 3.41 10.34 25.60
C THR A 152 3.44 9.55 24.30
N PRO A 153 4.57 9.40 23.58
CA PRO A 153 4.62 8.62 22.35
C PRO A 153 4.29 7.14 22.57
N VAL A 154 4.72 6.57 23.69
CA VAL A 154 4.43 5.18 24.06
C VAL A 154 2.93 4.99 24.29
N SER A 155 2.29 5.88 25.06
CA SER A 155 0.84 5.81 25.33
C SER A 155 0.01 5.92 24.04
N VAL A 156 0.36 6.87 23.16
CA VAL A 156 -0.29 7.06 21.86
C VAL A 156 -0.07 5.84 20.97
N GLY A 157 1.13 5.26 20.97
CA GLY A 157 1.44 4.03 20.24
C GLY A 157 0.59 2.84 20.70
N ILE A 158 0.43 2.66 22.01
CA ILE A 158 -0.41 1.60 22.60
C ILE A 158 -1.88 1.82 22.20
N ALA A 159 -2.40 3.05 22.33
CA ALA A 159 -3.78 3.38 21.96
C ALA A 159 -4.02 3.16 20.45
N ALA A 160 -3.10 3.61 19.60
CA ALA A 160 -3.18 3.41 18.15
C ALA A 160 -3.16 1.92 17.78
N PHE A 161 -2.30 1.13 18.41
CA PHE A 161 -2.24 -0.31 18.21
C PHE A 161 -3.56 -0.99 18.62
N GLY A 162 -4.14 -0.62 19.77
CA GLY A 162 -5.45 -1.10 20.20
C GLY A 162 -6.56 -0.73 19.22
N ALA A 163 -6.60 0.52 18.74
CA ALA A 163 -7.58 1.00 17.77
C ALA A 163 -7.46 0.30 16.40
N LEU A 164 -6.23 0.05 15.92
CA LEU A 164 -6.02 -0.72 14.70
C LEU A 164 -6.44 -2.18 14.86
N SER A 165 -6.19 -2.77 16.03
CA SER A 165 -6.59 -4.14 16.35
C SER A 165 -8.12 -4.28 16.46
N MET A 166 -8.82 -3.25 16.95
CA MET A 166 -10.29 -3.20 16.95
C MET A 166 -10.89 -3.36 15.55
N LYS A 167 -10.22 -2.86 14.51
CA LYS A 167 -10.68 -3.09 13.13
C LYS A 167 -10.64 -4.58 12.77
N VAL A 168 -9.57 -5.28 13.13
CA VAL A 168 -9.45 -6.73 12.87
C VAL A 168 -10.54 -7.49 13.62
N VAL A 169 -10.80 -7.13 14.87
CA VAL A 169 -11.89 -7.70 15.67
C VAL A 169 -13.25 -7.41 15.03
N TYR A 170 -13.50 -6.17 14.61
CA TYR A 170 -14.73 -5.80 13.90
C TYR A 170 -14.92 -6.68 12.65
N ASP A 171 -13.89 -6.86 11.84
CA ASP A 171 -13.94 -7.71 10.65
C ASP A 171 -14.22 -9.19 11.01
N GLN A 172 -13.65 -9.71 12.10
CA GLN A 172 -13.92 -11.07 12.62
C GLN A 172 -15.39 -11.28 13.06
N TRP A 173 -16.07 -10.23 13.53
CA TRP A 173 -17.48 -10.28 13.90
C TRP A 173 -18.41 -10.03 12.71
N TYR A 174 -18.05 -9.07 11.86
CA TYR A 174 -18.87 -8.62 10.72
C TYR A 174 -18.85 -9.64 9.58
N LEU A 175 -17.66 -10.08 9.14
CA LEU A 175 -17.53 -10.88 7.91
C LEU A 175 -18.20 -12.26 8.00
N PRO A 176 -18.14 -13.00 9.11
CA PRO A 176 -18.86 -14.28 9.19
C PRO A 176 -20.38 -14.14 9.20
N ARG A 177 -20.92 -12.94 9.47
CA ARG A 177 -22.36 -12.68 9.50
C ARG A 177 -22.91 -12.04 8.21
N TYR A 178 -22.11 -11.19 7.56
CA TYR A 178 -22.54 -10.40 6.39
C TYR A 178 -21.65 -10.59 5.15
N GLY A 179 -20.60 -11.40 5.27
CA GLY A 179 -19.70 -11.75 4.17
C GLY A 179 -20.05 -13.08 3.51
N VAL A 180 -19.25 -13.44 2.53
CA VAL A 180 -19.33 -14.74 1.85
C VAL A 180 -18.30 -15.67 2.48
N THR A 181 -18.76 -16.83 2.94
CA THR A 181 -17.91 -17.87 3.52
C THR A 181 -17.52 -18.91 2.46
N VAL A 182 -16.23 -19.18 2.32
CA VAL A 182 -15.69 -20.20 1.41
C VAL A 182 -14.63 -21.03 2.13
N GLU A 183 -14.40 -22.23 1.62
CA GLU A 183 -13.28 -23.06 2.08
C GLU A 183 -12.01 -22.66 1.34
N ALA A 184 -10.97 -22.32 2.10
CA ALA A 184 -9.65 -22.06 1.57
C ALA A 184 -8.79 -23.30 1.72
N MET A 185 -8.11 -23.70 0.65
CA MET A 185 -7.22 -24.85 0.61
C MET A 185 -5.79 -24.43 0.89
N ARG A 186 -5.05 -25.25 1.64
CA ARG A 186 -3.65 -24.96 1.96
C ARG A 186 -2.78 -25.06 0.70
N TYR A 187 -2.01 -24.01 0.41
CA TYR A 187 -1.11 -23.94 -0.75
C TYR A 187 0.35 -24.15 -0.35
N GLU A 188 0.78 -23.55 0.76
CA GLU A 188 2.15 -23.67 1.27
C GLU A 188 2.15 -23.99 2.76
N ASP A 189 2.96 -24.98 3.15
CA ASP A 189 3.23 -25.31 4.55
C ASP A 189 4.46 -24.53 5.03
N MET A 190 4.28 -23.67 6.03
CA MET A 190 5.37 -23.04 6.75
C MET A 190 5.38 -23.57 8.19
N SER A 191 6.29 -24.50 8.46
CA SER A 191 6.62 -24.93 9.82
C SER A 191 7.63 -23.95 10.42
N GLY A 192 7.22 -23.22 11.46
CA GLY A 192 8.10 -22.32 12.21
C GLY A 192 8.14 -22.65 13.69
N LEU A 193 9.02 -21.97 14.42
CA LEU A 193 9.20 -22.09 15.89
C LEU A 193 7.90 -21.85 16.69
N PHE A 194 6.94 -21.11 16.14
CA PHE A 194 5.65 -20.78 16.78
C PHE A 194 4.47 -21.67 16.31
N GLY A 195 4.76 -22.83 15.72
CA GLY A 195 3.78 -23.81 15.26
C GLY A 195 3.60 -23.85 13.73
N ARG A 196 2.61 -24.63 13.27
CA ARG A 196 2.26 -24.73 11.84
C ARG A 196 1.45 -23.50 11.41
N SER A 197 1.92 -22.82 10.39
CA SER A 197 1.19 -21.75 9.70
C SER A 197 1.26 -21.98 8.20
N GLY A 198 0.41 -21.31 7.42
CA GLY A 198 0.44 -21.50 5.99
C GLY A 198 -0.34 -20.46 5.23
N ASN A 199 -0.01 -20.36 3.95
CA ASN A 199 -0.81 -19.62 2.98
C ASN A 199 -1.91 -20.55 2.48
N TYR A 200 -3.15 -20.10 2.59
CA TYR A 200 -4.33 -20.75 2.05
C TYR A 200 -4.82 -19.97 0.84
N VAL A 201 -5.31 -20.66 -0.17
CA VAL A 201 -5.85 -20.08 -1.39
C VAL A 201 -7.35 -20.35 -1.43
N TYR A 202 -8.12 -19.33 -1.77
CA TYR A 202 -9.54 -19.45 -2.07
C TYR A 202 -9.84 -18.75 -3.40
N THR A 203 -10.91 -19.18 -4.05
CA THR A 203 -11.42 -18.56 -5.28
C THR A 203 -12.56 -17.63 -4.90
N ASP A 204 -12.47 -16.36 -5.31
CA ASP A 204 -13.54 -15.38 -5.07
C ASP A 204 -14.72 -15.57 -6.05
N LEU A 205 -15.84 -14.85 -5.83
CA LEU A 205 -17.02 -14.89 -6.71
C LEU A 205 -16.73 -14.48 -8.16
N HIS A 206 -15.58 -13.85 -8.42
CA HIS A 206 -15.14 -13.43 -9.75
C HIS A 206 -14.14 -14.42 -10.38
N GLY A 207 -13.92 -15.58 -9.75
CA GLY A 207 -13.00 -16.60 -10.24
C GLY A 207 -11.52 -16.30 -10.00
N ALA A 208 -11.18 -15.25 -9.26
CA ALA A 208 -9.79 -14.91 -8.97
C ALA A 208 -9.29 -15.64 -7.71
N ASN A 209 -8.09 -16.20 -7.80
CA ASN A 209 -7.44 -16.86 -6.68
C ASN A 209 -6.81 -15.82 -5.74
N ARG A 210 -7.17 -15.89 -4.46
CA ARG A 210 -6.73 -14.98 -3.39
C ARG A 210 -6.02 -15.77 -2.30
N ARG A 211 -4.99 -15.16 -1.71
CA ARG A 211 -4.18 -15.77 -0.65
C ARG A 211 -4.55 -15.22 0.71
N VAL A 212 -4.60 -16.09 1.71
CA VAL A 212 -4.84 -15.76 3.12
C VAL A 212 -3.81 -16.46 3.97
N TYR A 213 -3.17 -15.70 4.85
CA TYR A 213 -2.32 -16.29 5.87
C TYR A 213 -3.16 -16.67 7.09
N ALA A 214 -3.04 -17.92 7.54
CA ALA A 214 -3.69 -18.37 8.76
C ALA A 214 -2.74 -19.24 9.60
N LYS A 215 -2.86 -19.09 10.93
CA LYS A 215 -2.22 -19.97 11.90
C LYS A 215 -3.04 -21.24 12.06
N GLY A 216 -2.40 -22.40 11.92
CA GLY A 216 -3.04 -23.71 11.96
C GLY A 216 -2.50 -24.65 10.88
N GLY A 217 -2.62 -25.96 11.14
CA GLY A 217 -2.16 -27.02 10.23
C GLY A 217 -3.29 -27.79 9.54
N ALA A 218 -4.52 -27.27 9.53
CA ALA A 218 -5.63 -27.91 8.85
C ALA A 218 -5.44 -27.88 7.33
N ALA A 219 -5.89 -28.91 6.61
CA ALA A 219 -5.80 -28.95 5.15
C ALA A 219 -6.72 -27.90 4.50
N THR A 220 -7.87 -27.63 5.14
CA THR A 220 -8.85 -26.63 4.75
C THR A 220 -9.22 -25.76 5.95
N ILE A 221 -9.47 -24.48 5.69
CA ILE A 221 -10.00 -23.54 6.69
C ILE A 221 -11.20 -22.80 6.09
N GLN A 222 -12.16 -22.45 6.94
CA GLN A 222 -13.25 -21.57 6.52
C GLN A 222 -12.81 -20.10 6.63
N VAL A 223 -12.93 -19.39 5.53
CA VAL A 223 -12.66 -17.94 5.45
C VAL A 223 -13.92 -17.20 5.05
N ALA A 224 -14.13 -16.04 5.66
CA ALA A 224 -15.21 -15.12 5.30
C ALA A 224 -14.62 -13.84 4.70
N TYR A 225 -15.10 -13.42 3.55
CA TYR A 225 -14.63 -12.20 2.88
C TYR A 225 -15.77 -11.25 2.51
N HIS A 226 -15.43 -9.99 2.27
CA HIS A 226 -16.40 -8.96 1.91
C HIS A 226 -16.73 -9.02 0.40
N PRO A 227 -18.00 -9.10 -0.03
CA PRO A 227 -18.36 -9.29 -1.44
C PRO A 227 -17.89 -8.15 -2.35
N LYS A 228 -18.02 -6.90 -1.90
CA LYS A 228 -17.55 -5.71 -2.65
C LYS A 228 -16.05 -5.44 -2.53
N LYS A 229 -15.35 -6.10 -1.60
CA LYS A 229 -13.94 -5.85 -1.27
C LYS A 229 -13.26 -7.19 -0.94
N PRO A 230 -13.01 -8.06 -1.94
CA PRO A 230 -12.52 -9.42 -1.70
C PRO A 230 -11.15 -9.47 -1.02
N GLY A 231 -10.37 -8.38 -1.03
CA GLY A 231 -9.13 -8.29 -0.24
C GLY A 231 -9.34 -8.25 1.28
N THR A 232 -10.55 -7.94 1.77
CA THR A 232 -10.88 -7.96 3.19
C THR A 232 -11.44 -9.33 3.56
N VAL A 233 -10.61 -10.13 4.23
CA VAL A 233 -10.88 -11.53 4.56
C VAL A 233 -10.46 -11.85 5.98
N THR A 234 -11.23 -12.69 6.65
CA THR A 234 -10.95 -13.18 8.00
C THR A 234 -11.19 -14.68 8.10
N VAL A 235 -10.48 -15.34 9.01
CA VAL A 235 -10.69 -16.76 9.30
C VAL A 235 -11.86 -16.89 10.28
N ALA A 236 -12.74 -17.86 10.03
CA ALA A 236 -13.84 -18.17 10.93
C ALA A 236 -13.32 -18.80 12.22
N TYR A 237 -13.13 -18.00 13.27
CA TYR A 237 -12.76 -18.47 14.60
C TYR A 237 -13.97 -18.85 15.47
N SER A 238 -13.74 -19.66 16.50
CA SER A 238 -14.74 -19.95 17.52
C SER A 238 -15.14 -18.69 18.30
N TRP A 239 -16.38 -18.65 18.78
CA TRP A 239 -16.94 -17.51 19.50
C TRP A 239 -16.12 -17.11 20.74
N LEU A 240 -15.59 -18.11 21.47
CA LEU A 240 -14.73 -17.88 22.62
C LEU A 240 -13.46 -17.11 22.25
N ARG A 241 -12.81 -17.47 21.14
CA ARG A 241 -11.59 -16.79 20.67
C ARG A 241 -11.87 -15.37 20.23
N LYS A 242 -12.97 -15.13 19.50
CA LYS A 242 -13.40 -13.78 19.10
C LYS A 242 -13.61 -12.88 20.31
N THR A 243 -14.26 -13.41 21.35
CA THR A 243 -14.54 -12.66 22.58
C THR A 243 -13.24 -12.31 23.31
N TRP A 244 -12.32 -13.27 23.45
CA TRP A 244 -11.00 -13.03 24.03
C TRP A 244 -10.19 -11.98 23.26
N ASP A 245 -10.12 -12.09 21.93
CA ASP A 245 -9.44 -11.12 21.08
C ASP A 245 -10.06 -9.72 21.24
N THR A 246 -11.39 -9.63 21.35
CA THR A 246 -12.11 -8.37 21.61
C THR A 246 -11.73 -7.76 22.95
N VAL A 247 -11.83 -8.53 24.04
CA VAL A 247 -11.52 -8.05 25.39
C VAL A 247 -10.06 -7.63 25.49
N PHE A 248 -9.14 -8.43 24.93
CA PHE A 248 -7.72 -8.11 24.92
C PHE A 248 -7.43 -6.81 24.16
N CYS A 249 -7.92 -6.67 22.94
CA CYS A 249 -7.69 -5.47 22.13
C CYS A 249 -8.34 -4.23 22.75
N LEU A 250 -9.52 -4.38 23.37
CA LEU A 250 -10.21 -3.30 24.06
C LEU A 250 -9.43 -2.89 25.32
N GLY A 251 -8.93 -3.87 26.08
CA GLY A 251 -8.08 -3.63 27.24
C GLY A 251 -6.81 -2.86 26.86
N VAL A 252 -6.12 -3.27 25.79
CA VAL A 252 -4.93 -2.56 25.28
C VAL A 252 -5.27 -1.12 24.88
N LEU A 253 -6.38 -0.91 24.19
CA LEU A 253 -6.85 0.43 23.82
C LEU A 253 -7.12 1.29 25.05
N LEU A 254 -7.86 0.77 26.04
CA LEU A 254 -8.20 1.50 27.28
C LEU A 254 -6.96 1.83 28.10
N VAL A 255 -6.00 0.91 28.18
CA VAL A 255 -4.71 1.16 28.84
C VAL A 255 -3.95 2.29 28.15
N GLY A 256 -3.85 2.25 26.81
CA GLY A 256 -3.22 3.34 26.05
C GLY A 256 -3.88 4.69 26.30
N LEU A 257 -5.22 4.74 26.26
CA LEU A 257 -5.99 5.95 26.55
C LEU A 257 -5.80 6.46 27.99
N ALA A 258 -5.76 5.55 28.97
CA ALA A 258 -5.53 5.91 30.37
C ALA A 258 -4.14 6.52 30.57
N PHE A 259 -3.09 5.95 29.95
CA PHE A 259 -1.76 6.53 29.97
C PHE A 259 -1.71 7.90 29.30
N SER A 260 -2.36 8.06 28.14
CA SER A 260 -2.43 9.36 27.46
C SER A 260 -3.15 10.40 28.31
N ALA A 261 -4.25 10.03 28.97
CA ALA A 261 -4.96 10.91 29.89
C ALA A 261 -4.07 11.30 31.09
N ALA A 262 -3.34 10.36 31.67
CA ALA A 262 -2.39 10.64 32.75
C ALA A 262 -1.27 11.61 32.30
N SER A 263 -0.71 11.43 31.10
CA SER A 263 0.29 12.36 30.54
C SER A 263 -0.29 13.77 30.33
N ILE A 264 -1.55 13.89 29.92
CA ILE A 264 -2.23 15.18 29.77
C ILE A 264 -2.45 15.83 31.14
N VAL A 265 -2.94 15.08 32.14
CA VAL A 265 -3.13 15.59 33.51
C VAL A 265 -1.80 16.07 34.09
N LEU A 266 -0.73 15.30 33.92
CA LEU A 266 0.61 15.67 34.34
C LEU A 266 1.05 17.01 33.72
N ALA A 267 0.85 17.18 32.41
CA ALA A 267 1.17 18.43 31.73
C ALA A 267 0.34 19.60 32.27
N VAL A 268 -0.98 19.42 32.44
CA VAL A 268 -1.87 20.47 32.97
C VAL A 268 -1.48 20.87 34.39
N VAL A 269 -1.23 19.91 35.28
CA VAL A 269 -0.80 20.20 36.66
C VAL A 269 0.52 20.98 36.67
N ALA A 270 1.45 20.64 35.78
CA ALA A 270 2.69 21.38 35.60
C ALA A 270 2.47 22.81 35.13
N PHE A 271 1.57 23.05 34.17
CA PHE A 271 1.22 24.40 33.73
C PHE A 271 0.53 25.24 34.82
N LEU A 272 -0.15 24.60 35.78
CA LEU A 272 -0.82 25.27 36.89
C LEU A 272 0.11 25.57 38.08
N GLY A 273 1.42 25.34 37.95
CA GLY A 273 2.39 25.58 39.02
C GLY A 273 2.35 24.52 40.13
N GLY A 274 1.74 23.35 39.88
CA GLY A 274 1.60 22.28 40.88
C GLY A 274 2.92 21.66 41.35
N TYR A 275 4.06 22.05 40.76
CA TYR A 275 5.40 21.53 41.06
C TYR A 275 6.41 22.61 41.46
N ASP A 276 5.96 23.83 41.75
CA ASP A 276 6.84 24.96 42.09
C ASP A 276 7.70 24.67 43.35
N ASP A 277 7.21 23.85 44.28
CA ASP A 277 7.94 23.45 45.50
C ASP A 277 9.12 22.50 45.23
N TYR A 278 9.22 21.91 44.04
CA TYR A 278 10.27 20.94 43.68
C TYR A 278 11.37 21.53 42.78
N SER A 279 11.37 22.84 42.53
CA SER A 279 12.47 23.48 41.81
C SER A 279 13.71 23.55 42.70
N ILE A 280 14.64 22.61 42.53
CA ILE A 280 16.00 22.77 43.05
C ILE A 280 16.62 23.92 42.25
N ARG A 281 16.89 25.04 42.92
CA ARG A 281 17.66 26.17 42.36
C ARG A 281 19.09 25.76 42.02
#